data_AF-A0A502EJ31-F1
#
_entry.id   AF-A0A502EJ31-F1
#
_cell.length_a   1.000
_cell.length_b   1.000
_cell.length_c   1.000
_cell.angle_alpha   90.00
_cell.angle_beta   90.00
_cell.angle_gamma   90.00
#
_symmetry.space_group_name_H-M   'P 1'
#
loop_
_entity.id
_entity.type
_entity.pdbx_description
1 polymer ?
#
loop_
_entity_poly.entity_id
_entity_poly.type
_entity_poly.pdbx_seq_one_letter_code
_entity_poly.pdbx_strand_id
1 'polypeptide(L)'
;MTHDHLYRPEPCAAWPVLELRAVGIAYRDAAGRGLEGSACLELAVAAYRAAGGGEYGAERAVRDMIASLSREHGDWLWGPAQAWRDQHVSGNDQLEIMASFECEAAAS
;
A
#
# COMPACT_ATOMS: atom_id res chain seq x y z
N MET A 1 0.59 34.71 -12.21
CA MET A 1 1.11 33.42 -11.74
C MET A 1 0.15 32.93 -10.66
N THR A 2 -0.86 32.17 -11.06
CA THR A 2 -1.98 31.75 -10.20
C THR A 2 -1.75 30.32 -9.74
N HIS A 3 -1.56 30.18 -8.43
CA HIS A 3 -1.81 29.02 -7.57
C HIS A 3 -1.47 27.66 -8.14
N ASP A 4 -0.28 27.18 -7.75
CA ASP A 4 -0.11 25.92 -7.03
C ASP A 4 -1.42 25.12 -6.91
N HIS A 5 -1.74 24.34 -7.94
CA HIS A 5 -2.75 23.31 -7.84
C HIS A 5 -2.16 22.28 -6.91
N LEU A 6 -2.37 22.47 -5.60
CA LEU A 6 -2.08 21.51 -4.55
C LEU A 6 -2.59 20.17 -5.04
N TYR A 7 -1.67 19.33 -5.50
CA TYR A 7 -2.00 18.01 -6.01
C TYR A 7 -2.69 17.27 -4.87
N ARG A 8 -4.00 17.14 -5.00
CA ARG A 8 -4.82 16.41 -4.04
C ARG A 8 -4.99 15.01 -4.62
N PRO A 9 -4.32 13.99 -4.04
CA PRO A 9 -4.56 12.63 -4.46
C PRO A 9 -6.04 12.30 -4.31
N GLU A 10 -6.57 11.54 -5.26
CA GLU A 10 -7.94 11.04 -5.20
C GLU A 10 -8.12 10.22 -3.92
N PRO A 11 -9.30 10.22 -3.28
CA PRO A 11 -9.53 9.41 -2.10
C PRO A 11 -9.37 7.91 -2.41
N CYS A 12 -9.04 7.11 -1.40
CA CYS A 12 -8.89 5.65 -1.53
C CYS A 12 -10.10 4.98 -2.19
N ALA A 13 -11.31 5.48 -1.94
CA ALA A 13 -12.56 4.98 -2.53
C ALA A 13 -12.68 5.17 -4.05
N ALA A 14 -11.84 6.00 -4.68
CA ALA A 14 -11.82 6.18 -6.13
C ALA A 14 -11.10 5.02 -6.86
N TRP A 15 -10.33 4.21 -6.12
CA TRP A 15 -9.51 3.15 -6.67
C TRP A 15 -10.17 1.77 -6.51
N PRO A 16 -9.94 0.83 -7.44
CA PRO A 16 -10.35 -0.54 -7.25
C PRO A 16 -9.70 -1.13 -5.99
N VAL A 17 -10.53 -1.72 -5.12
CA VAL A 17 -10.09 -2.22 -3.81
C VAL A 17 -8.94 -3.23 -3.93
N LEU A 18 -8.98 -4.10 -4.94
CA LEU A 18 -7.94 -5.11 -5.18
C LEU A 18 -6.59 -4.49 -5.54
N GLU A 19 -6.59 -3.46 -6.39
CA GLU A 19 -5.39 -2.76 -6.82
C GLU A 19 -4.78 -1.94 -5.67
N LEU A 20 -5.62 -1.17 -4.97
CA LEU A 20 -5.20 -0.35 -3.83
C LEU A 20 -4.61 -1.22 -2.71
N ARG A 21 -5.23 -2.38 -2.44
CA ARG A 21 -4.76 -3.35 -1.46
C ARG A 21 -3.41 -3.95 -1.88
N ALA A 22 -3.27 -4.38 -3.14
CA ALA A 22 -2.03 -4.96 -3.63
C ALA A 22 -0.86 -3.98 -3.54
N VAL A 23 -1.10 -2.71 -3.92
CA VAL A 23 -0.12 -1.63 -3.82
C VAL A 23 0.30 -1.37 -2.37
N GLY A 24 -0.67 -1.17 -1.48
CA GLY A 24 -0.38 -0.86 -0.08
C GLY A 24 0.40 -1.96 0.64
N ILE A 25 0.04 -3.23 0.40
CA ILE A 25 0.73 -4.39 0.99
C ILE A 25 2.16 -4.50 0.47
N ALA A 26 2.36 -4.43 -0.86
CA ALA A 26 3.68 -4.57 -1.46
C ALA A 26 4.61 -3.43 -1.04
N TYR A 27 4.10 -2.20 -1.02
CA TYR A 27 4.87 -1.04 -0.59
C TYR A 27 5.26 -1.14 0.89
N ARG A 28 4.31 -1.52 1.77
CA ARG A 28 4.57 -1.68 3.20
C ARG A 28 5.57 -2.80 3.48
N ASP A 29 5.44 -3.95 2.82
CA ASP A 29 6.39 -5.06 2.99
C ASP A 29 7.79 -4.62 2.53
N ALA A 30 7.91 -4.03 1.34
CA ALA A 30 9.18 -3.53 0.82
C ALA A 30 9.81 -2.47 1.74
N ALA A 31 9.03 -1.48 2.19
CA ALA A 31 9.49 -0.43 3.09
C ALA A 31 9.92 -1.00 4.44
N GLY A 32 9.16 -1.97 4.95
CA GLY A 32 9.59 -2.72 6.10
C GLY A 32 11.00 -3.27 5.86
N ARG A 33 11.30 -3.85 4.67
CA ARG A 33 12.55 -4.62 4.35
C ARG A 33 13.79 -3.73 4.36
N GLY A 34 13.62 -2.44 4.65
CA GLY A 34 14.65 -1.44 4.55
C GLY A 34 15.04 -1.21 3.10
N LEU A 35 14.16 -1.53 2.16
CA LEU A 35 14.41 -1.23 0.75
C LEU A 35 14.29 0.28 0.52
N GLU A 36 15.14 0.77 -0.38
CA GLU A 36 15.09 2.16 -0.84
C GLU A 36 13.73 2.46 -1.48
N GLY A 37 13.29 3.72 -1.37
CA GLY A 37 11.95 4.13 -1.81
C GLY A 37 11.64 3.81 -3.27
N SER A 38 12.65 3.83 -4.15
CA SER A 38 12.49 3.40 -5.55
C SER A 38 12.19 1.91 -5.69
N ALA A 39 12.86 1.04 -4.92
CA ALA A 39 12.61 -0.39 -4.93
C ALA A 39 11.23 -0.73 -4.33
N CYS A 40 10.78 0.01 -3.32
CA CYS A 40 9.41 -0.12 -2.79
C CYS A 40 8.35 0.23 -3.85
N LEU A 41 8.60 1.29 -4.63
CA LEU A 41 7.71 1.67 -5.74
C LEU A 41 7.69 0.62 -6.84
N GLU A 42 8.83 0.07 -7.25
CA GLU A 42 8.89 -0.99 -8.27
C GLU A 42 8.09 -2.23 -7.85
N LEU A 43 8.20 -2.66 -6.60
CA LEU A 43 7.43 -3.79 -6.07
C LEU A 43 5.94 -3.49 -6.00
N ALA A 44 5.56 -2.26 -5.64
CA ALA A 44 4.17 -1.82 -5.65
C ALA A 44 3.60 -1.77 -7.08
N VAL A 45 4.38 -1.34 -8.08
CA VAL A 45 4.00 -1.36 -9.50
C VAL A 45 3.81 -2.78 -10.00
N ALA A 46 4.69 -3.72 -9.62
CA ALA A 46 4.53 -5.12 -9.96
C ALA A 46 3.23 -5.70 -9.37
N ALA A 47 2.92 -5.36 -8.11
CA ALA A 47 1.69 -5.80 -7.44
C ALA A 47 0.42 -5.20 -8.07
N TYR A 48 0.47 -3.92 -8.43
CA TYR A 48 -0.61 -3.24 -9.16
C TYR A 48 -0.93 -3.94 -10.49
N ARG A 49 0.10 -4.25 -11.29
CA ARG A 49 -0.08 -4.98 -12.56
C ARG A 49 -0.61 -6.40 -12.34
N ALA A 50 -0.11 -7.11 -11.33
CA ALA A 50 -0.59 -8.44 -10.99
C ALA A 50 -2.06 -8.45 -10.53
N ALA A 51 -2.53 -7.34 -9.94
CA ALA A 51 -3.93 -7.15 -9.55
C ALA A 51 -4.86 -6.78 -10.73
N GLY A 52 -4.34 -6.68 -11.96
CA GLY A 52 -5.09 -6.30 -13.15
C GLY A 52 -5.08 -4.81 -13.46
N GLY A 53 -4.27 -4.03 -12.75
CA GLY A 53 -4.10 -2.60 -12.99
C GLY A 53 -3.53 -2.32 -14.39
N GLY A 54 -3.96 -1.20 -15.00
CA GLY A 54 -3.60 -0.84 -16.37
C GLY A 54 -2.10 -0.66 -16.59
N GLU A 55 -1.59 -1.14 -17.73
CA GLU A 55 -0.14 -1.11 -18.03
C GLU A 55 0.42 0.31 -18.24
N TYR A 56 -0.39 1.20 -18.81
CA TYR A 56 -0.02 2.59 -19.08
C TYR A 56 -0.24 3.46 -17.84
N GLY A 57 0.80 4.20 -17.44
CA GLY A 57 0.73 5.11 -16.28
C GLY A 57 0.75 4.40 -14.91
N ALA A 58 1.07 3.11 -14.85
CA ALA A 58 1.10 2.31 -13.62
C ALA A 58 1.91 2.97 -12.49
N GLU A 59 3.10 3.52 -12.80
CA GLU A 59 3.93 4.21 -11.80
C GLU A 59 3.22 5.44 -11.22
N ARG A 60 2.49 6.19 -12.07
CA ARG A 60 1.74 7.36 -11.62
C ARG A 60 0.54 6.93 -10.76
N ALA A 61 -0.23 5.94 -11.19
CA ALA A 61 -1.36 5.41 -10.43
C ALA A 61 -0.90 4.90 -9.05
N VAL A 62 0.21 4.16 -9.00
CA VAL A 62 0.78 3.64 -7.75
C VAL A 62 1.22 4.75 -6.81
N ARG A 63 1.89 5.81 -7.32
CA ARG A 63 2.25 6.97 -6.50
C ARG A 63 1.01 7.67 -5.93
N ASP A 64 -0.02 7.80 -6.75
CA ASP A 64 -1.26 8.46 -6.38
C ASP A 64 -2.00 7.63 -5.31
N MET A 65 -2.08 6.30 -5.47
CA MET A 65 -2.59 5.35 -4.48
C MET A 65 -1.81 5.38 -3.16
N ILE A 66 -0.47 5.39 -3.20
CA ILE A 66 0.37 5.50 -2.00
C ILE A 66 0.12 6.84 -1.30
N ALA A 67 -0.05 7.94 -2.04
CA ALA A 67 -0.38 9.23 -1.47
C ALA A 67 -1.78 9.24 -0.81
N SER A 68 -2.78 8.58 -1.41
CA SER A 68 -4.10 8.38 -0.80
C SER A 68 -4.01 7.57 0.50
N LEU A 69 -3.31 6.43 0.45
CA LEU A 69 -3.10 5.56 1.62
C LEU A 69 -2.33 6.27 2.73
N SER A 70 -1.33 7.09 2.38
CA SER A 70 -0.57 7.88 3.35
C SER A 70 -1.44 8.89 4.07
N ARG A 71 -2.41 9.47 3.37
CA ARG A 71 -3.30 10.49 3.89
C ARG A 71 -4.40 9.92 4.79
N GLU A 72 -4.99 8.79 4.40
CA GLU A 72 -6.16 8.21 5.08
C GLU A 72 -5.78 7.09 6.06
N HIS A 73 -4.69 6.38 5.79
CA HIS A 73 -4.23 5.21 6.52
C HIS A 73 -2.73 5.27 6.79
N GLY A 74 -2.20 6.48 7.04
CA GLY A 74 -0.76 6.71 7.26
C GLY A 74 -0.19 5.86 8.40
N ASP A 75 -0.91 5.72 9.51
CA ASP A 75 -0.49 4.87 10.63
C ASP A 75 -0.41 3.39 10.26
N TRP A 76 -1.18 2.93 9.27
CA TRP A 76 -1.08 1.56 8.78
C TRP A 76 0.02 1.41 7.74
N LEU A 77 0.19 2.39 6.84
CA LEU A 77 1.17 2.33 5.75
C LEU A 77 2.60 2.51 6.27
N TRP A 78 2.79 3.46 7.18
CA TRP A 78 4.08 3.83 7.80
C TRP A 78 4.27 3.21 9.18
N GLY A 79 3.20 2.66 9.77
CA GLY A 79 3.27 1.93 11.03
C GLY A 79 4.18 0.72 10.95
N PRO A 80 4.36 0.00 12.07
CA PRO A 80 5.52 -0.84 12.29
C PRO A 80 5.54 -2.11 11.43
N ALA A 81 5.84 -1.96 10.14
CA ALA A 81 6.38 -3.01 9.29
C ALA A 81 7.75 -3.45 9.84
N GLN A 82 8.48 -2.54 10.50
CA GLN A 82 9.70 -2.81 11.24
C GLN A 82 9.47 -3.71 12.48
N ALA A 83 8.49 -3.38 13.35
CA ALA A 83 8.26 -4.20 14.56
C ALA A 83 7.69 -5.59 14.24
N TRP A 84 6.96 -5.74 13.13
CA TRP A 84 6.53 -7.05 12.64
C TRP A 84 7.74 -7.92 12.25
N ARG A 85 8.80 -7.32 11.69
CA ARG A 85 10.05 -8.03 11.40
C ARG A 85 10.94 -8.25 12.60
N ASP A 86 11.02 -7.30 13.52
CA ASP A 86 11.74 -7.52 14.77
C ASP A 86 11.13 -8.71 15.55
N GLN A 87 9.82 -8.95 15.38
CA GLN A 87 9.12 -10.12 15.91
C GLN A 87 9.29 -11.39 15.04
N HIS A 88 9.32 -11.27 13.70
CA HIS A 88 9.31 -12.43 12.77
C HIS A 88 10.69 -12.81 12.19
N VAL A 89 11.74 -12.02 12.38
CA VAL A 89 13.14 -12.38 12.06
C VAL A 89 13.66 -13.49 13.01
N SER A 90 12.89 -13.85 14.05
CA SER A 90 13.18 -15.02 14.91
C SER A 90 12.37 -16.28 14.59
N GLY A 91 11.42 -16.26 13.65
CA GLY A 91 10.57 -17.43 13.42
C GLY A 91 9.68 -17.32 12.20
N ASN A 92 9.91 -18.24 11.27
CA ASN A 92 9.16 -18.50 10.05
C ASN A 92 7.67 -18.81 10.34
N ASP A 93 6.76 -17.83 10.27
CA ASP A 93 5.32 -18.09 10.07
C ASP A 93 4.58 -16.85 9.55
N GLN A 94 3.98 -16.97 8.35
CA GLN A 94 3.51 -15.84 7.53
C GLN A 94 1.98 -15.85 7.27
N LEU A 95 1.19 -16.67 7.99
CA LEU A 95 -0.16 -17.02 7.54
C LEU A 95 -1.37 -16.56 8.39
N GLU A 96 -1.22 -15.92 9.55
CA GLU A 96 -2.38 -15.65 10.43
C GLU A 96 -2.99 -14.23 10.40
N ILE A 97 -2.38 -13.23 9.76
CA ILE A 97 -2.78 -11.81 9.99
C ILE A 97 -3.99 -11.34 9.15
N MET A 98 -4.45 -12.13 8.18
CA MET A 98 -5.60 -11.76 7.32
C MET A 98 -6.99 -12.09 7.90
N ALA A 99 -7.08 -12.86 8.98
CA ALA A 99 -8.38 -13.21 9.59
C ALA A 99 -9.08 -12.02 10.29
N SER A 100 -8.34 -10.96 10.64
CA SER A 100 -8.91 -9.81 11.36
C SER A 100 -9.59 -8.77 10.45
N PHE A 101 -9.39 -8.82 9.13
CA PHE A 101 -10.02 -7.87 8.20
C PHE A 101 -11.42 -8.30 7.73
N GLU A 102 -11.84 -9.55 7.96
CA GLU A 102 -13.19 -10.03 7.57
C GLU A 102 -14.28 -9.81 8.63
N CYS A 103 -13.93 -9.40 9.86
CA CYS A 103 -14.93 -9.31 10.94
C CYS A 103 -15.80 -8.04 10.97
N GLU A 104 -15.43 -6.96 10.28
CA GLU A 104 -16.17 -5.68 10.40
C GLU A 104 -17.02 -5.32 9.17
N ALA A 105 -17.00 -6.16 8.12
CA ALA A 105 -17.85 -5.98 6.93
C ALA A 105 -19.12 -6.85 6.90
N ALA A 106 -19.33 -7.70 7.92
CA ALA A 106 -20.49 -8.60 8.01
C ALA A 106 -21.52 -8.19 9.08
N ALA A 107 -21.48 -6.93 9.55
CA ALA A 107 -22.41 -6.39 10.53
C ALA A 107 -22.94 -5.01 10.13
N SER A 108 -23.67 -4.93 9.01
CA SER A 108 -24.71 -3.92 8.77
C SER A 108 -25.66 -4.37 7.67
#